data_AF-A0A511J821-F1
#
_entry.id   AF-A0A511J821-F1
#
_cell.length_a   1.000
_cell.length_b   1.000
_cell.length_c   1.000
_cell.angle_alpha   90.00
_cell.angle_beta   90.00
_cell.angle_gamma   90.00
#
_symmetry.space_group_name_H-M   'P 1'
#
loop_
_entity.id
_entity.type
_entity.pdbx_description
1 polymer ?
#
loop_
_entity_poly.entity_id
_entity_poly.type
_entity_poly.pdbx_seq_one_letter_code
_entity_poly.pdbx_strand_id
1 'polypeptide(L)'
;MTESPESPRLQYVQPLDLAYAPPSYPQPELDASCTAARAYLPADVEVGWIVRQGDTAFAWCPTATPAEPVALELGRYITEVVRDIALDGAPVPVAWNVVSERLLTEPAREMTYAEVLALAYPDSRE
;
A
#
# COMPACT_ATOMS: atom_id res chain seq x y z
N MET A 1 43.49 -4.58 -24.65
CA MET A 1 42.30 -3.70 -24.68
C MET A 1 41.33 -4.31 -23.68
N THR A 2 41.03 -3.58 -22.62
CA THR A 2 40.30 -4.09 -21.45
C THR A 2 38.80 -3.98 -21.73
N GLU A 3 38.11 -5.13 -21.82
CA GLU A 3 36.66 -5.18 -21.89
C GLU A 3 36.10 -4.84 -20.50
N SER A 4 35.48 -3.67 -20.38
CA SER A 4 34.75 -3.31 -19.17
C SER A 4 33.50 -4.19 -19.04
N PRO A 5 33.24 -4.80 -17.87
CA PRO A 5 32.07 -5.65 -17.69
C PRO A 5 30.79 -4.80 -17.80
N GLU A 6 29.86 -5.29 -18.61
CA GLU A 6 28.53 -4.73 -18.79
C GLU A 6 27.87 -4.53 -17.42
N SER A 7 27.57 -3.27 -17.09
CA SER A 7 26.78 -2.95 -15.90
C SER A 7 25.44 -3.70 -16.01
N PRO A 8 24.98 -4.37 -14.94
CA PRO A 8 23.69 -5.04 -14.98
C PRO A 8 22.64 -3.99 -15.33
N ARG A 9 21.97 -4.19 -16.47
CA ARG A 9 20.80 -3.41 -16.85
C ARG A 9 19.81 -3.55 -15.70
N LEU A 10 19.66 -2.48 -14.91
CA LEU A 10 18.57 -2.34 -13.96
C LEU A 10 17.30 -2.66 -14.76
N GLN A 11 16.74 -3.84 -14.52
CA GLN A 11 15.45 -4.21 -15.07
C GLN A 11 14.50 -3.11 -14.63
N TYR A 12 13.86 -2.47 -15.61
CA TYR A 12 12.85 -1.44 -15.40
C TYR A 12 11.93 -1.90 -14.27
N VAL A 13 12.11 -1.29 -13.09
CA VAL A 13 11.21 -1.49 -11.96
C VAL A 13 9.90 -0.91 -12.47
N GLN A 14 8.91 -1.77 -12.76
CA GLN A 14 7.56 -1.28 -13.04
C GLN A 14 7.17 -0.35 -11.91
N PRO A 15 6.57 0.83 -12.19
CA PRO A 15 6.06 1.68 -11.13
C PRO A 15 5.15 0.79 -10.28
N LEU A 16 5.42 0.71 -8.97
CA LEU A 16 4.39 0.15 -8.09
C LEU A 16 3.13 0.96 -8.39
N ASP A 17 2.03 0.27 -8.69
CA ASP A 17 0.72 0.92 -8.71
C ASP A 17 0.61 1.75 -7.41
N LEU A 18 0.39 3.06 -7.57
CA LEU A 18 0.29 4.02 -6.46
C LEU A 18 -0.86 3.68 -5.50
N ALA A 19 -1.70 2.72 -5.86
CA ALA A 19 -2.56 2.05 -4.91
C ALA A 19 -2.94 0.69 -5.47
N TYR A 20 -2.93 -0.32 -4.61
CA TYR A 20 -3.48 -1.63 -4.92
C TYR A 20 -4.91 -1.73 -4.38
N ALA A 21 -5.88 -1.78 -5.30
CA ALA A 21 -7.24 -2.22 -5.00
C ALA A 21 -7.38 -3.69 -5.40
N PRO A 22 -7.69 -4.62 -4.48
CA PRO A 22 -7.86 -6.02 -4.85
C PRO A 22 -9.02 -6.22 -5.83
N PRO A 23 -8.96 -7.18 -6.78
CA PRO A 23 -10.01 -7.36 -7.78
C PRO A 23 -11.43 -7.57 -7.23
N SER A 24 -11.54 -8.09 -6.01
CA SER A 24 -12.80 -8.32 -5.29
C SER A 24 -13.42 -7.05 -4.73
N TYR A 25 -12.69 -5.94 -4.67
CA TYR A 25 -13.13 -4.67 -4.09
C TYR A 25 -12.89 -3.50 -5.06
N PRO A 26 -13.87 -2.61 -5.28
CA PRO A 26 -13.61 -1.34 -5.94
C PRO A 26 -12.53 -0.54 -5.21
N GLN A 27 -11.81 0.27 -5.98
CA GLN A 27 -10.97 1.32 -5.43
C GLN A 27 -11.86 2.37 -4.72
N PRO A 28 -11.43 2.92 -3.56
CA PRO A 28 -12.13 4.02 -2.92
C PRO A 28 -12.27 5.24 -3.85
N GLU A 29 -13.36 5.96 -3.71
CA GLU A 29 -13.62 7.22 -4.41
C GLU A 29 -12.78 8.35 -3.81
N LEU A 30 -12.16 9.18 -4.67
CA LEU A 30 -11.18 10.19 -4.26
C LEU A 30 -11.72 11.17 -3.20
N ASP A 31 -12.94 11.67 -3.40
CA ASP A 31 -13.56 12.72 -2.57
C ASP A 31 -14.44 12.16 -1.44
N ALA A 32 -14.57 10.83 -1.32
CA ALA A 32 -15.41 10.20 -0.31
C ALA A 32 -14.68 10.03 1.03
N SER A 33 -15.41 10.17 2.14
CA SER A 33 -14.87 9.86 3.46
C SER A 33 -14.51 8.38 3.56
N CYS A 34 -13.27 8.11 3.93
CA CYS A 34 -12.72 6.79 4.12
C CYS A 34 -12.21 6.62 5.55
N THR A 35 -12.18 5.39 6.03
CA THR A 35 -11.39 5.01 7.20
C THR A 35 -10.00 4.60 6.73
N ALA A 36 -8.98 5.34 7.17
CA ALA A 36 -7.60 5.08 6.82
C ALA A 36 -6.73 4.87 8.06
N ALA A 37 -5.78 3.94 7.98
CA ALA A 37 -4.81 3.69 9.03
C ALA A 37 -3.41 3.59 8.42
N ARG A 38 -2.43 4.22 9.08
CA ARG A 38 -1.02 4.06 8.72
C ARG A 38 -0.54 2.68 9.14
N ALA A 39 0.26 2.06 8.30
CA ALA A 39 0.85 0.76 8.51
C ALA A 39 2.37 0.87 8.69
N TYR A 40 2.88 0.12 9.66
CA TYR A 40 4.27 0.10 10.08
C TYR A 40 4.79 -1.33 10.17
N LEU A 41 6.10 -1.46 10.01
CA LEU A 41 6.86 -2.64 10.38
C LEU A 41 7.36 -2.54 11.83
N PRO A 42 7.84 -3.65 12.43
CA PRO A 42 8.64 -3.59 13.65
C PRO A 42 9.79 -2.57 13.51
N ALA A 43 10.08 -1.85 14.59
CA ALA A 43 10.99 -0.69 14.61
C ALA A 43 10.44 0.60 13.94
N ASP A 44 9.12 0.74 13.87
CA ASP A 44 8.41 1.99 13.51
C ASP A 44 8.71 2.50 12.09
N VAL A 45 9.04 1.60 11.17
CA VAL A 45 9.25 1.95 9.75
C VAL A 45 7.89 2.01 9.04
N GLU A 46 7.47 3.20 8.61
CA GLU A 46 6.24 3.40 7.84
C GLU A 46 6.37 2.74 6.47
N VAL A 47 5.38 1.92 6.11
CA VAL A 47 5.35 1.18 4.84
C VAL A 47 4.17 1.54 3.95
N GLY A 48 3.17 2.25 4.48
CA GLY A 48 2.01 2.65 3.69
C GLY A 48 0.76 2.86 4.51
N TRP A 49 -0.37 2.77 3.80
CA TRP A 49 -1.70 3.02 4.32
C TRP A 49 -2.67 1.95 3.88
N ILE A 50 -3.49 1.48 4.81
CA ILE A 50 -4.70 0.73 4.49
C ILE A 50 -5.89 1.67 4.51
N VAL A 51 -6.78 1.53 3.53
CA VAL A 51 -7.95 2.39 3.34
C VAL A 51 -9.18 1.53 3.09
N ARG A 52 -10.28 1.84 3.76
CA ARG A 52 -11.61 1.32 3.41
C ARG A 52 -12.63 2.44 3.29
N GLN A 53 -13.57 2.27 2.36
CA GLN A 53 -14.74 3.13 2.23
C GLN A 53 -15.99 2.28 2.46
N GLY A 54 -16.60 2.47 3.63
CA GLY A 54 -17.70 1.62 4.10
C GLY A 54 -17.33 0.13 4.08
N ASP A 55 -18.27 -0.68 3.61
CA ASP A 55 -18.14 -2.14 3.55
C ASP A 55 -17.88 -2.65 2.12
N THR A 56 -17.63 -1.73 1.17
CA THR A 56 -17.57 -2.05 -0.27
C THR A 56 -16.21 -1.79 -0.90
N ALA A 57 -15.49 -0.73 -0.51
CA ALA A 57 -14.21 -0.38 -1.13
C ALA A 57 -13.03 -0.57 -0.19
N PHE A 58 -11.90 -1.05 -0.73
CA PHE A 58 -10.67 -1.28 0.03
C PHE A 58 -9.44 -1.04 -0.86
N ALA A 59 -8.43 -0.37 -0.30
CA ALA A 59 -7.15 -0.13 -0.98
C ALA A 59 -5.96 -0.20 -0.04
N TRP A 60 -4.82 -0.64 -0.59
CA TRP A 60 -3.49 -0.56 0.00
C TRP A 60 -2.67 0.49 -0.75
N CYS A 61 -2.10 1.46 -0.03
CA CYS A 61 -1.31 2.55 -0.61
C CYS A 61 0.12 2.49 -0.02
N PRO A 62 1.07 1.77 -0.65
CA PRO A 62 2.45 1.67 -0.16
C PRO A 62 3.15 3.03 -0.26
N THR A 63 3.83 3.51 0.78
CA THR A 63 4.52 4.81 0.69
C THR A 63 5.61 4.79 -0.39
N ALA A 64 5.82 5.91 -1.10
CA ALA A 64 6.83 6.01 -2.17
C ALA A 64 8.28 5.88 -1.67
N THR A 65 8.50 6.02 -0.37
CA THR A 65 9.84 6.04 0.24
C THR A 65 10.00 4.98 1.31
N PRO A 66 10.07 3.69 0.95
CA PRO A 66 10.97 2.83 1.67
C PRO A 66 12.38 3.22 1.21
N ALA A 67 13.06 4.10 1.96
CA ALA A 67 14.46 4.47 1.67
C ALA A 67 15.40 3.25 1.64
N GLU A 68 14.93 2.10 2.13
CA GLU A 68 15.65 0.85 2.23
C GLU A 68 15.04 -0.24 1.34
N PRO A 69 15.86 -1.02 0.60
CA PRO A 69 15.40 -2.16 -0.20
C PRO A 69 14.49 -3.14 0.56
N VAL A 70 14.75 -3.30 1.86
CA VAL A 70 13.96 -4.15 2.77
C VAL A 70 12.51 -3.67 2.85
N ALA A 71 12.27 -2.36 2.90
CA ALA A 71 10.92 -1.84 3.01
C ALA A 71 10.17 -1.89 1.65
N LEU A 72 10.88 -1.92 0.52
CA LEU A 72 10.29 -2.21 -0.79
C LEU A 72 9.86 -3.68 -0.91
N GLU A 73 10.71 -4.62 -0.51
CA GLU A 73 10.38 -6.06 -0.47
C GLU A 73 9.21 -6.33 0.48
N LEU A 74 9.17 -5.64 1.62
CA LEU A 74 8.08 -5.74 2.58
C LEU A 74 6.79 -5.11 2.05
N GLY A 75 6.84 -3.96 1.38
CA GLY A 75 5.66 -3.39 0.71
C GLY A 75 5.06 -4.33 -0.36
N ARG A 76 5.91 -5.09 -1.06
CA ARG A 76 5.47 -6.17 -1.96
C ARG A 76 4.83 -7.32 -1.20
N TYR A 77 5.46 -7.79 -0.13
CA TYR A 77 4.89 -8.83 0.74
C TYR A 77 3.52 -8.43 1.30
N ILE A 78 3.35 -7.17 1.73
CA ILE A 78 2.07 -6.66 2.23
C ILE A 78 1.03 -6.63 1.11
N THR A 79 1.42 -6.19 -0.09
CA THR A 79 0.54 -6.25 -1.28
C THR A 79 0.06 -7.68 -1.54
N GLU A 80 0.95 -8.67 -1.44
CA GLU A 80 0.60 -10.09 -1.58
C GLU A 80 -0.34 -10.57 -0.46
N VAL A 81 -0.07 -10.22 0.79
CA VAL A 81 -0.95 -10.54 1.93
C VAL A 81 -2.35 -9.96 1.73
N VAL A 82 -2.43 -8.67 1.35
CA VAL A 82 -3.70 -8.00 1.07
C VAL A 82 -4.43 -8.67 -0.09
N ARG A 83 -3.70 -9.02 -1.15
CA ARG A 83 -4.24 -9.74 -2.30
C ARG A 83 -4.81 -11.10 -1.90
N ASP A 84 -4.06 -11.88 -1.13
CA ASP A 84 -4.49 -13.22 -0.70
C ASP A 84 -5.74 -13.15 0.18
N ILE A 85 -5.79 -12.20 1.12
CA ILE A 85 -6.96 -11.97 1.98
C ILE A 85 -8.20 -11.58 1.15
N ALA A 86 -8.00 -10.79 0.09
CA ALA A 86 -9.07 -10.33 -0.78
C ALA A 86 -9.56 -11.38 -1.79
N LEU A 87 -8.71 -12.36 -2.15
CA LEU A 87 -9.06 -13.45 -3.06
C LEU A 87 -10.07 -14.43 -2.44
N ASP A 88 -10.15 -14.50 -1.11
CA ASP A 88 -11.10 -15.36 -0.40
C ASP A 88 -12.55 -14.82 -0.40
N GLY A 89 -12.81 -13.67 -1.04
CA GLY A 89 -14.16 -13.09 -1.17
C GLY A 89 -14.77 -12.63 0.15
N ALA A 90 -13.94 -12.42 1.18
CA ALA A 90 -14.39 -11.93 2.47
C ALA A 90 -15.01 -10.52 2.37
N PRO A 91 -15.95 -10.13 3.24
CA PRO A 91 -16.41 -8.75 3.32
C PRO A 91 -15.26 -7.78 3.65
N VAL A 92 -15.31 -6.54 3.14
CA VAL A 92 -14.27 -5.52 3.39
C VAL A 92 -13.95 -5.34 4.88
N PRO A 93 -14.91 -5.30 5.83
CA PRO A 93 -14.58 -5.18 7.25
C PRO A 93 -13.75 -6.35 7.78
N VAL A 94 -13.97 -7.57 7.26
CA VAL A 94 -13.21 -8.75 7.63
C VAL A 94 -11.79 -8.64 7.06
N ALA A 95 -11.65 -8.30 5.78
CA ALA A 95 -10.34 -8.09 5.16
C ALA A 95 -9.54 -7.00 5.87
N TRP A 96 -10.18 -5.87 6.19
CA TRP A 96 -9.61 -4.79 6.97
C TRP A 96 -9.07 -5.25 8.32
N ASN A 97 -9.88 -5.99 9.09
CA ASN A 97 -9.46 -6.48 10.41
C ASN A 97 -8.27 -7.42 10.31
N VAL A 98 -8.30 -8.39 9.38
CA VAL A 98 -7.21 -9.36 9.20
C VAL A 98 -5.92 -8.67 8.78
N VAL A 99 -5.99 -7.69 7.87
CA VAL A 99 -4.81 -6.89 7.48
C VAL A 99 -4.30 -6.07 8.67
N SER A 100 -5.20 -5.41 9.42
CA SER A 100 -4.84 -4.60 10.58
C SER A 100 -4.25 -5.40 11.74
N GLU A 101 -4.60 -6.68 11.87
CA GLU A 101 -4.01 -7.59 12.87
C GLU A 101 -2.60 -8.07 12.47
N ARG A 102 -2.32 -8.13 11.16
CA ARG A 102 -1.02 -8.57 10.63
C ARG A 102 0.00 -7.43 10.53
N LEU A 103 -0.47 -6.18 10.44
CA LEU A 103 0.36 -4.99 10.36
C LEU A 103 0.33 -4.23 11.69
N LEU A 104 1.42 -3.58 12.07
CA LEU A 104 1.34 -2.58 13.13
C LEU A 104 0.62 -1.36 12.55
N THR A 105 -0.51 -0.98 13.13
CA THR A 105 -1.31 0.14 12.63
C THR A 105 -1.51 1.21 13.70
N GLU A 106 -1.44 2.48 13.28
CA GLU A 106 -1.95 3.59 14.09
C GLU A 106 -3.49 3.50 14.22
N PRO A 107 -4.09 4.14 15.24
CA PRO A 107 -5.54 4.29 15.29
C PRO A 107 -6.09 4.86 13.98
N ALA A 108 -7.08 4.18 13.43
CA ALA A 108 -7.70 4.59 12.18
C ALA A 108 -8.39 5.95 12.33
N ARG A 109 -8.41 6.72 11.24
CA ARG A 109 -9.00 8.06 11.19
C ARG A 109 -9.80 8.26 9.92
N GLU A 110 -10.77 9.18 9.99
CA GLU A 110 -11.54 9.60 8.83
C GLU A 110 -10.75 10.61 8.01
N MET A 111 -10.65 10.36 6.71
CA MET A 111 -10.07 11.26 5.71
C MET A 111 -10.53 10.87 4.32
N THR A 112 -10.44 11.79 3.37
CA THR A 112 -10.70 11.49 1.96
C THR A 112 -9.61 10.59 1.39
N TYR A 113 -9.95 9.81 0.36
CA TYR A 113 -8.94 8.97 -0.29
C TYR A 113 -7.85 9.81 -0.98
N ALA A 114 -8.20 10.98 -1.51
CA ALA A 114 -7.23 11.93 -2.05
C ALA A 114 -6.21 12.42 -1.00
N GLU A 115 -6.64 12.66 0.25
CA GLU A 115 -5.73 13.02 1.35
C GLU A 115 -4.78 11.88 1.69
N VAL A 116 -5.25 10.62 1.68
CA VAL A 116 -4.37 9.46 1.89
C VAL A 116 -3.29 9.40 0.83
N LEU A 117 -3.67 9.52 -0.45
CA LEU A 117 -2.72 9.49 -1.56
C LEU A 117 -1.70 10.64 -1.45
N ALA A 118 -2.14 11.84 -1.08
CA ALA A 118 -1.24 12.98 -0.88
C ALA A 118 -0.23 12.76 0.27
N LEU A 119 -0.61 11.98 1.29
CA LEU A 119 0.28 11.63 2.41
C LEU A 119 1.21 10.47 2.06
N ALA A 120 0.74 9.48 1.31
CA ALA A 120 1.55 8.34 0.86
C ALA A 120 2.57 8.72 -0.23
N TYR A 121 2.26 9.75 -1.01
CA TYR A 121 3.03 10.19 -2.18
C TYR A 121 3.22 11.72 -2.21
N PRO A 122 3.96 12.31 -1.27
CA PRO A 122 4.10 13.76 -1.16
C PRO A 122 4.79 14.40 -2.38
N ASP A 123 5.69 13.67 -3.05
CA ASP A 123 6.45 14.14 -4.21
C ASP A 123 5.71 13.97 -5.56
N SER A 124 4.53 13.35 -5.59
CA SER A 124 3.76 13.17 -6.83
C SER A 124 2.94 14.40 -7.24
N ARG A 125 3.23 15.57 -6.65
CA ARG A 125 2.69 16.87 -7.04
C ARG A 125 3.64 17.58 -8.00
N GLU A 126 3.82 17.03 -9.20
CA GLU A 126 4.49 17.72 -10.32
C GLU A 126 3.58 17.79 -11.55
#